data_AF-A0A9D6X574-F1
#
_entry.id   AF-A0A9D6X574-F1
#
_cell.length_a   1.000
_cell.length_b   1.000
_cell.length_c   1.000
_cell.angle_alpha   90.00
_cell.angle_beta   90.00
_cell.angle_gamma   90.00
#
_symmetry.space_group_name_H-M   'P 1'
#
loop_
_entity.id
_entity.type
_entity.pdbx_description
1 polymer ?
#
loop_
_entity_poly.entity_id
_entity_poly.type
_entity_poly.pdbx_seq_one_letter_code
_entity_poly.pdbx_strand_id
1 'polypeptide(L)' 'MRLGIDGRELSAGVRTGIGRYLAAVVRGAQQQGVDCVVYSDRELPTLEAVQGATVRTIPRRPTVWWDQVSLPRRLAEDKI' A
#
# COMPACT_ATOMS: atom_id res chain seq x y z
N MET A 1 -12.95 -6.53 8.70
CA MET A 1 -12.39 -5.19 8.43
C MET A 1 -11.29 -5.35 7.40
N ARG A 2 -11.16 -4.43 6.45
CA ARG A 2 -10.13 -4.47 5.42
C ARG A 2 -9.34 -3.17 5.46
N LEU A 3 -8.03 -3.23 5.31
CA LEU A 3 -7.14 -2.08 5.38
C LEU A 3 -6.47 -1.86 4.03
N GLY A 4 -6.77 -0.74 3.38
CA GLY A 4 -6.05 -0.28 2.20
C GLY A 4 -4.95 0.69 2.57
N ILE A 5 -3.75 0.47 2.05
CA ILE A 5 -2.56 1.26 2.35
C ILE A 5 -2.00 1.86 1.07
N ASP A 6 -1.71 3.16 1.06
CA ASP A 6 -0.86 3.77 0.05
C ASP A 6 0.60 3.36 0.31
N GLY A 7 1.11 2.51 -0.57
CA GLY A 7 2.44 1.90 -0.50
C GLY A 7 3.50 2.59 -1.33
N ARG A 8 3.29 3.81 -1.86
CA ARG A 8 4.33 4.52 -2.64
C ARG A 8 5.66 4.63 -1.87
N GLU A 9 5.57 4.81 -0.56
CA GLU A 9 6.70 4.91 0.37
C GLU A 9 7.35 3.56 0.73
N LEU A 10 6.73 2.45 0.32
CA LEU A 10 7.26 1.09 0.49
C LEU A 10 8.01 0.61 -0.76
N SER A 11 8.03 1.41 -1.84
CA SER A 11 8.66 1.06 -3.11
C SER A 11 10.19 0.92 -3.01
N ALA A 12 10.77 0.14 -3.93
CA ALA A 12 12.20 -0.12 -3.94
C ALA A 12 13.02 1.18 -4.09
N GLY A 13 14.06 1.30 -3.26
CA GLY A 13 14.91 2.49 -3.21
C GLY A 13 14.34 3.65 -2.39
N VAL A 14 13.09 3.58 -1.90
CA VAL A 14 12.50 4.59 -1.01
C VAL A 14 12.84 4.25 0.44
N ARG A 15 13.71 5.05 1.06
CA ARG A 15 14.14 4.87 2.46
C ARG A 15 13.66 6.02 3.32
N THR A 16 12.39 6.03 3.67
CA THR A 16 11.76 7.10 4.46
C THR A 16 11.32 6.63 5.84
N GLY A 17 11.16 7.57 6.77
CA GLY A 17 10.57 7.29 8.08
C GLY A 17 9.12 6.79 7.97
N ILE A 18 8.36 7.35 7.02
CA ILE A 18 6.99 6.94 6.74
C ILE A 18 6.91 5.51 6.21
N GLY A 19 7.82 5.08 5.33
CA GLY A 19 7.88 3.68 4.87
C GLY A 19 8.08 2.69 6.02
N ARG A 20 8.95 2.99 6.99
CA ARG A 20 9.14 2.15 8.19
C ARG A 20 7.89 2.10 9.07
N TYR A 21 7.22 3.23 9.25
CA TYR A 21 5.97 3.30 10.01
C TYR A 21 4.88 2.46 9.33
N LEU A 22 4.66 2.65 8.03
CA LEU A 22 3.68 1.90 7.26
C LEU A 22 3.95 0.40 7.31
N ALA A 23 5.20 -0.02 7.16
CA ALA A 23 5.62 -1.40 7.33
C ALA A 23 5.23 -1.99 8.70
N ALA A 24 5.40 -1.22 9.79
CA ALA A 24 4.98 -1.66 11.12
C ALA A 24 3.45 -1.74 11.26
N VAL A 25 2.71 -0.80 10.65
CA VAL A 25 1.24 -0.82 10.64
C VAL A 25 0.70 -2.04 9.90
N VAL A 26 1.23 -2.36 8.71
CA VAL A 26 0.82 -3.55 7.93
C VAL A 26 1.04 -4.81 8.75
N ARG A 27 2.25 -4.97 9.29
CA ARG A 27 2.60 -6.13 10.14
C ARG A 27 1.66 -6.27 11.33
N GLY A 28 1.40 -5.18 12.04
CA GLY A 28 0.50 -5.17 13.19
C GLY A 28 -0.94 -5.55 12.81
N ALA A 29 -1.45 -5.01 11.71
CA ALA A 29 -2.79 -5.32 11.20
C ALA A 29 -2.91 -6.81 10.82
N GLN A 30 -1.92 -7.35 10.12
CA GLN A 30 -1.88 -8.78 9.75
C GLN A 30 -1.83 -9.70 10.97
N GLN A 31 -1.04 -9.34 12.00
CA GLN A 31 -0.99 -10.10 13.26
C GLN A 31 -2.35 -10.12 13.99
N GLN A 32 -3.20 -9.12 13.77
CA GLN A 32 -4.57 -9.07 14.27
C GLN A 32 -5.58 -9.74 13.33
N GLY A 33 -5.13 -10.39 12.26
CA GLY A 33 -5.99 -11.06 11.27
C GLY A 33 -6.74 -10.10 10.33
N VAL A 34 -6.30 -8.85 10.20
CA VAL A 34 -6.89 -7.87 9.28
C VAL A 34 -6.39 -8.10 7.86
N ASP A 35 -7.31 -8.22 6.90
CA ASP A 35 -6.94 -8.31 5.48
C ASP A 35 -6.39 -6.96 5.00
N CYS A 36 -5.17 -6.98 4.46
CA CYS A 36 -4.42 -5.80 4.07
C CYS A 36 -4.19 -5.79 2.56
N VAL A 37 -4.51 -4.66 1.92
CA VAL A 37 -4.25 -4.40 0.50
C VAL A 37 -3.31 -3.21 0.38
N VAL A 38 -2.17 -3.38 -0.28
CA VAL A 38 -1.19 -2.31 -0.49
C VAL A 38 -1.24 -1.86 -1.94
N TYR A 39 -1.51 -0.58 -2.15
CA TYR A 39 -1.57 0.06 -3.46
C TYR A 39 -0.25 0.75 -3.76
N SER A 40 0.36 0.46 -4.90
CA SER A 40 1.62 1.07 -5.31
C SER A 40 1.59 1.49 -6.77
N ASP A 41 2.40 2.47 -7.13
CA ASP A 41 2.62 2.86 -8.54
C ASP A 41 3.82 2.13 -9.18
N ARG A 42 4.53 1.34 -8.38
CA ARG A 42 5.74 0.60 -8.74
C ARG A 42 5.76 -0.77 -8.08
N GLU A 43 6.66 -1.63 -8.56
CA GLU A 43 6.93 -2.89 -7.90
C GLU A 43 7.42 -2.64 -6.47
N LEU A 44 6.73 -3.26 -5.52
CA LEU A 44 7.16 -3.25 -4.13
C LEU A 44 8.26 -4.29 -3.98
N PRO A 45 9.37 -3.96 -3.30
CA PRO A 45 10.29 -4.99 -2.86
C PRO A 45 9.51 -5.97 -1.99
N THR A 46 9.92 -7.23 -1.99
CA THR A 46 9.46 -8.23 -1.02
C THR A 46 9.97 -7.85 0.37
N LEU A 47 9.48 -6.73 0.92
CA LEU A 47 9.69 -6.37 2.30
C LEU A 47 8.91 -7.40 3.11
N GLU A 48 9.56 -7.98 4.12
CA GLU A 48 8.90 -8.86 5.10
C GLU A 48 7.61 -8.23 5.66
N ALA A 49 7.57 -6.90 5.75
CA ALA A 49 6.42 -6.16 6.25
C ALA A 49 5.17 -6.19 5.36
N VAL A 50 5.29 -6.51 4.07
CA VAL A 50 4.14 -6.70 3.17
C VAL A 50 3.96 -8.16 2.78
N GLN A 51 4.75 -9.08 3.33
CA GLN A 51 4.55 -10.51 3.12
C GLN A 51 3.18 -10.91 3.70
N GLY A 52 2.32 -11.43 2.83
CA GLY A 52 0.93 -11.78 3.16
C GLY A 52 -0.09 -10.67 2.94
N ALA A 53 0.30 -9.48 2.50
CA ALA A 53 -0.63 -8.45 2.04
C ALA A 53 -0.90 -8.62 0.54
N THR A 54 -2.12 -8.32 0.10
CA THR A 54 -2.42 -8.28 -1.34
C THR A 54 -1.82 -7.01 -1.94
N VAL A 55 -0.96 -7.14 -2.95
CA VAL A 55 -0.37 -5.97 -3.63
C VAL A 55 -1.17 -5.64 -4.90
N ARG A 56 -1.53 -4.37 -5.06
CA ARG A 56 -2.21 -3.82 -6.24
C ARG A 56 -1.36 -2.73 -6.87
N THR A 57 -0.80 -3.02 -8.04
CA THR A 57 -0.08 -2.01 -8.82
C THR A 57 -1.07 -1.21 -9.67
N ILE A 58 -1.07 0.11 -9.50
CA ILE A 58 -1.83 1.05 -10.31
C ILE A 58 -0.83 1.80 -11.20
N PRO A 59 -1.03 1.89 -12.52
CA PRO A 59 -0.08 2.57 -13.41
C PRO A 59 0.25 3.99 -12.92
N ARG A 60 1.55 4.32 -12.95
CA ARG A 60 2.04 5.62 -12.51
C ARG A 60 1.38 6.75 -13.29
N ARG A 61 0.88 7.73 -12.54
CA ARG A 61 0.29 8.98 -13.01
C ARG A 61 0.88 10.13 -12.17
N PRO A 62 0.70 11.40 -12.58
CA PRO A 62 1.06 12.54 -11.73
C PRO A 62 0.43 12.39 -10.34
N THR A 63 1.13 12.85 -9.29
CA THR A 63 0.73 12.71 -7.89
C THR A 63 -0.72 13.15 -7.64
N VAL A 64 -1.13 14.31 -8.16
CA VAL A 64 -2.50 14.81 -8.04
C VAL A 64 -3.53 13.80 -8.57
N TRP A 65 -3.26 13.14 -9.70
CA TRP A 65 -4.15 12.14 -10.27
C TRP A 65 -4.18 10.86 -9.43
N TRP A 66 -3.04 10.47 -8.84
CA TRP A 66 -3.01 9.36 -7.89
C TRP A 66 -3.93 9.63 -6.70
N ASP A 67 -3.70 10.76 -6.01
CA ASP A 67 -4.36 11.09 -4.75
C ASP A 67 -5.87 11.37 -4.94
N GLN A 68 -6.27 11.94 -6.07
CA GLN A 68 -7.64 12.41 -6.30
C GLN A 68 -8.49 11.46 -7.16
N VAL A 69 -7.88 10.60 -7.97
CA VAL A 69 -8.61 9.82 -8.98
C VAL A 69 -8.28 8.33 -8.88
N SER A 70 -7.04 7.96 -9.15
CA SER A 70 -6.66 6.55 -9.31
C SER A 70 -6.77 5.75 -8.01
N LEU A 71 -6.21 6.27 -6.91
CA LEU A 71 -6.24 5.56 -5.62
C LEU A 71 -7.65 5.50 -5.04
N PRO A 72 -8.41 6.62 -4.89
CA PRO A 72 -9.78 6.57 -4.37
C PRO A 72 -10.70 5.63 -5.15
N ARG A 73 -10.59 5.66 -6.49
CA ARG A 73 -11.36 4.75 -7.35
C ARG A 73 -11.03 3.28 -7.04
N ARG A 74 -9.74 2.93 -6.92
CA ARG A 74 -9.34 1.55 -6.67
C ARG A 74 -9.73 1.07 -5.26
N LEU A 75 -9.63 1.94 -4.27
CA LEU A 75 -10.13 1.68 -2.91
C LEU A 75 -11.62 1.35 -2.91
N ALA A 76 -12.43 2.16 -3.62
CA ALA A 76 -13.87 1.91 -3.75
C ALA A 76 -14.18 0.58 -4.47
N GLU A 77 -13.46 0.25 -5.54
CA GLU A 77 -13.61 -1.02 -6.27
C GLU A 77 -13.27 -2.24 -5.40
N ASP A 78 -12.27 -2.13 -4.52
CA ASP A 78 -11.82 -3.19 -3.62
C ASP A 78 -12.58 -3.22 -2.28
N LYS A 79 -13.56 -2.31 -2.09
CA LYS A 79 -14.38 -2.16 -0.88
C LYS A 79 -13.54 -1.92 0.38
N ILE A 80 -12.55 -1.05 0.26
CA ILE A 80 -11.78 -0.52 1.38
C ILE A 80 -12.50 0.68 2.00
#